data_AF-A0A1H9JFV4-F1
#
_entry.id   AF-A0A1H9JFV4-F1
#
_cell.length_a   1.000
_cell.length_b   1.000
_cell.length_c   1.000
_cell.angle_alpha   90.00
_cell.angle_beta   90.00
_cell.angle_gamma   90.00
#
_symmetry.space_group_name_H-M   'P 1'
#
loop_
_entity.id
_entity.type
_entity.pdbx_description
1 polymer ?
#
loop_
_entity_poly.entity_id
_entity_poly.type
_entity_poly.pdbx_seq_one_letter_code
_entity_poly.pdbx_strand_id
1 'polypeptide(L)'
;MWQAARHGLNEDLISPGGRRVRAGDAVSRLLAHIGPALDTAGDTREITSLVHRLLQQGTGADRQRQSLAEGGIDAVIAMVIDASAMP
;
A
#
# COMPACT_ATOMS: atom_id res chain seq x y z
N MET A 1 14.77 6.99 2.03
CA MET A 1 13.32 6.88 1.74
C MET A 1 12.55 6.64 3.05
N TRP A 2 12.43 7.67 3.91
CA TRP A 2 11.87 7.52 5.28
C TRP A 2 10.37 7.81 5.36
N GLN A 3 9.86 8.71 4.51
CA GLN A 3 8.46 9.16 4.58
C GLN A 3 7.46 8.04 4.30
N ALA A 4 7.69 7.22 3.26
CA ALA A 4 6.84 6.05 2.98
C ALA A 4 6.93 5.00 4.09
N ALA A 5 8.12 4.77 4.66
CA ALA A 5 8.30 3.82 5.75
C ALA A 5 7.57 4.24 7.03
N ARG A 6 7.49 5.55 7.30
CA ARG A 6 6.83 6.08 8.50
C ARG A 6 5.32 6.31 8.33
N HIS A 7 4.90 6.86 7.20
CA HIS A 7 3.52 7.32 6.98
C HIS A 7 2.74 6.47 5.96
N GLY A 8 3.39 5.45 5.37
CA GLY A 8 2.75 4.58 4.38
C GLY A 8 2.27 5.37 3.16
N LEU A 9 1.02 5.11 2.77
CA LEU A 9 0.35 5.76 1.65
C LEU A 9 -0.66 6.83 2.10
N ASN A 10 -0.65 7.22 3.37
CA ASN A 10 -1.66 8.12 3.94
C ASN A 10 -1.27 9.61 3.85
N GLU A 11 0.01 9.89 3.58
CA GLU A 11 0.55 11.25 3.55
C GLU A 11 1.31 11.56 2.25
N ASP A 12 1.92 12.75 2.20
CA ASP A 12 2.76 13.16 1.09
C ASP A 12 4.09 12.40 1.04
N LEU A 13 4.44 11.95 -0.16
CA LEU A 13 5.72 11.36 -0.51
C LEU A 13 6.62 12.40 -1.20
N ILE A 14 7.90 12.08 -1.30
CA ILE A 14 8.87 12.91 -2.03
C ILE A 14 9.01 12.35 -3.45
N SER A 15 8.67 13.17 -4.44
CA SER A 15 8.90 12.87 -5.86
C SER A 15 10.40 12.88 -6.20
N PRO A 16 10.82 12.28 -7.33
CA PRO A 16 12.23 12.31 -7.76
C PRO A 16 12.83 13.72 -7.89
N GLY A 17 11.99 14.73 -8.18
CA GLY A 17 12.39 16.14 -8.21
C GLY A 17 12.39 16.85 -6.86
N GLY A 18 12.29 16.12 -5.74
CA GLY A 18 12.34 16.67 -4.38
C GLY A 18 11.04 17.34 -3.88
N ARG A 19 9.99 17.36 -4.70
CA ARG A 19 8.69 17.96 -4.32
C ARG A 19 7.82 16.99 -3.54
N ARG A 20 7.09 17.48 -2.54
CA ARG A 20 6.01 16.75 -1.88
C ARG A 20 4.86 16.53 -2.85
N VAL A 21 4.34 15.31 -2.87
CA VAL A 21 3.22 14.88 -3.71
C VAL A 21 2.36 13.90 -2.91
N ARG A 22 1.04 13.92 -3.12
CA ARG A 22 0.14 12.94 -2.52
C ARG A 22 0.61 11.53 -2.88
N ALA A 23 0.62 10.60 -1.92
CA ALA A 23 1.03 9.22 -2.18
C ALA A 23 0.29 8.58 -3.37
N GLY A 24 -1.03 8.80 -3.46
CA GLY A 24 -1.84 8.32 -4.59
C GLY A 24 -1.38 8.85 -5.95
N ASP A 25 -0.97 10.12 -6.04
CA ASP A 25 -0.47 10.72 -7.28
C ASP A 25 0.90 10.15 -7.65
N ALA A 26 1.77 9.94 -6.65
CA ALA A 26 3.08 9.32 -6.86
C ALA A 26 2.94 7.89 -7.38
N VAL A 27 2.04 7.11 -6.78
CA VAL A 27 1.74 5.73 -7.20
C VAL A 27 1.11 5.70 -8.60
N SER A 28 0.20 6.62 -8.90
CA SER A 28 -0.41 6.73 -10.23
C SER A 28 0.63 7.04 -11.32
N ARG A 29 1.57 7.94 -11.03
CA ARG A 29 2.70 8.24 -11.94
C ARG A 29 3.62 7.04 -12.12
N LEU A 30 3.88 6.28 -11.05
CA LEU A 30 4.67 5.05 -11.13
C LEU A 30 3.97 4.03 -12.03
N LEU A 31 2.67 3.77 -11.81
CA LEU A 31 1.89 2.86 -12.64
C LEU A 31 1.90 3.25 -14.12
N ALA A 32 1.72 4.54 -14.43
CA ALA A 32 1.81 5.04 -15.79
C ALA A 32 3.20 4.80 -16.41
N HIS A 33 4.27 4.94 -15.61
CA HIS A 33 5.63 4.72 -16.06
C HIS A 33 5.94 3.24 -16.34
N ILE A 34 5.47 2.32 -15.49
CA ILE A 34 5.75 0.88 -15.61
C ILE A 34 4.73 0.12 -16.47
N GLY A 35 3.65 0.77 -16.91
CA GLY A 35 2.57 0.16 -17.69
C GLY A 35 3.04 -0.72 -18.86
N PRO A 36 3.94 -0.25 -19.75
CA PRO A 36 4.45 -1.07 -20.84
C PRO A 36 5.17 -2.35 -20.39
N ALA A 37 5.87 -2.30 -19.24
CA ALA A 37 6.54 -3.46 -18.69
C ALA A 37 5.53 -4.45 -18.07
N LEU A 38 4.48 -3.94 -17.41
CA LEU A 38 3.38 -4.76 -16.91
C LEU A 38 2.61 -5.43 -18.05
N ASP A 39 2.36 -4.72 -19.15
CA ASP A 39 1.68 -5.29 -20.33
C ASP A 39 2.52 -6.41 -20.96
N THR A 40 3.84 -6.20 -21.05
CA THR A 40 4.77 -7.22 -21.56
C THR A 40 4.81 -8.46 -20.67
N ALA A 41 4.71 -8.28 -19.34
CA ALA A 41 4.67 -9.37 -18.38
C ALA A 41 3.29 -10.05 -18.27
N GLY A 42 2.22 -9.38 -18.71
CA GLY A 42 0.83 -9.83 -18.53
C GLY A 42 0.21 -9.47 -17.17
N ASP A 43 0.89 -8.65 -16.36
CA ASP A 43 0.55 -8.41 -14.95
C ASP A 43 -0.34 -7.18 -14.72
N THR A 44 -0.63 -6.40 -15.78
CA THR A 44 -1.31 -5.09 -15.67
C THR A 44 -2.59 -5.15 -14.85
N ARG A 45 -3.45 -6.14 -15.11
CA ARG A 45 -4.73 -6.28 -14.40
C ARG A 45 -4.55 -6.57 -12.91
N GLU A 46 -3.65 -7.49 -12.59
CA GLU A 46 -3.40 -7.90 -11.20
C GLU A 46 -2.82 -6.73 -10.40
N ILE A 47 -1.74 -6.13 -10.89
CA ILE A 47 -1.05 -5.04 -10.19
C ILE A 47 -1.95 -3.82 -10.02
N THR A 48 -2.69 -3.42 -11.05
CA THR A 48 -3.60 -2.28 -10.96
C THR A 48 -4.72 -2.54 -9.94
N SER A 49 -5.22 -3.78 -9.88
CA SER A 49 -6.25 -4.16 -8.89
C SER A 49 -5.72 -4.15 -7.46
N LEU A 50 -4.50 -4.67 -7.24
CA LEU A 50 -3.85 -4.66 -5.93
C LEU A 50 -3.54 -3.25 -5.45
N VAL A 51 -3.03 -2.39 -6.33
CA VAL A 51 -2.76 -0.99 -6.01
C VAL A 51 -4.05 -0.23 -5.70
N HIS A 52 -5.10 -0.40 -6.50
CA HIS A 52 -6.40 0.22 -6.23
C HIS A 52 -6.94 -0.21 -4.85
N ARG A 53 -6.83 -1.50 -4.52
CA ARG A 53 -7.24 -2.01 -3.20
C ARG A 53 -6.43 -1.37 -2.07
N LEU A 54 -5.11 -1.26 -2.20
CA LEU A 54 -4.24 -0.63 -1.20
C LEU A 54 -4.58 0.85 -0.99
N LEU A 55 -4.87 1.58 -2.06
CA LEU A 55 -5.24 3.00 -1.97
C LEU A 55 -6.61 3.22 -1.32
N GLN A 56 -7.54 2.27 -1.46
CA GLN A 56 -8.89 2.36 -0.88
C GLN A 56 -8.96 1.83 0.56
N GLN A 57 -8.28 0.72 0.84
CA GLN A 57 -8.40 -0.02 2.10
C GLN A 57 -7.25 0.22 3.07
N GLY A 58 -6.20 0.93 2.64
CA GLY A 58 -4.98 1.10 3.41
C GLY A 58 -4.07 -0.14 3.38
N THR A 59 -2.89 0.03 3.95
CA THR A 59 -1.82 -0.97 3.99
C THR A 59 -2.05 -2.02 5.09
N GLY A 60 -1.26 -3.10 5.09
CA GLY A 60 -1.24 -4.05 6.20
C GLY A 60 -0.89 -3.40 7.54
N ALA A 61 0.01 -2.41 7.54
CA ALA A 61 0.37 -1.67 8.74
C ALA A 61 -0.81 -0.81 9.25
N ASP A 62 -1.65 -0.28 8.36
CA ASP A 62 -2.86 0.45 8.75
C ASP A 62 -3.86 -0.47 9.44
N ARG A 63 -4.09 -1.66 8.88
CA ARG A 63 -4.94 -2.68 9.52
C ARG A 63 -4.40 -3.13 10.87
N GLN A 64 -3.09 -3.38 10.99
CA GLN A 64 -2.47 -3.78 12.26
C GLN A 64 -2.57 -2.68 13.32
N ARG A 65 -2.38 -1.40 12.94
CA ARG A 65 -2.57 -0.28 13.86
C ARG A 65 -4.03 -0.14 14.32
N GLN A 66 -4.99 -0.39 13.42
CA GLN A 66 -6.40 -0.38 13.76
C GLN A 66 -6.74 -1.49 14.77
N SER A 67 -6.35 -2.73 14.49
CA SER A 67 -6.58 -3.86 15.42
C SER A 67 -5.90 -3.65 16.77
N LEU A 68 -4.70 -3.07 16.78
CA LEU A 68 -4.00 -2.71 18.02
C LEU A 68 -4.80 -1.70 18.85
N ALA A 69 -5.37 -0.68 18.20
CA ALA A 69 -6.18 0.34 18.87
C ALA A 69 -7.50 -0.22 19.43
N GLU A 70 -8.09 -1.22 18.76
CA GLU A 70 -9.37 -1.83 19.14
C GLU A 70 -9.25 -2.90 20.22
N GLY A 71 -8.19 -3.71 20.20
CA GLY A 71 -8.09 -4.89 21.07
C GLY A 71 -6.68 -5.25 21.52
N GLY A 72 -5.72 -4.34 21.39
CA GLY A 72 -4.35 -4.56 21.81
C GLY A 72 -3.62 -5.60 20.96
N ILE A 73 -2.51 -6.11 21.49
CA ILE A 73 -1.62 -7.00 20.73
C ILE A 73 -2.27 -8.35 20.39
N ASP A 74 -3.18 -8.85 21.23
CA ASP A 74 -3.89 -10.12 21.00
C ASP A 74 -4.80 -10.04 19.77
N ALA A 75 -5.47 -8.90 19.56
CA ALA A 75 -6.27 -8.66 18.36
C ALA A 75 -5.41 -8.61 17.09
N VAL A 76 -4.19 -8.07 17.18
CA VAL A 76 -3.24 -8.07 16.05
C VAL A 76 -2.78 -9.49 15.72
N ILE A 77 -2.44 -10.29 16.73
CA ILE A 77 -2.01 -11.68 16.55
C ILE A 77 -3.13 -12.50 15.90
N ALA A 78 -4.36 -12.39 16.41
CA ALA A 78 -5.52 -13.07 15.83
C ALA A 78 -5.74 -12.67 14.36
N MET A 79 -5.65 -11.37 14.04
CA MET A 79 -5.80 -10.87 12.66
C MET A 79 -4.71 -11.40 11.72
N VAL A 80 -3.46 -11.48 12.16
CA VAL A 80 -2.36 -12.01 11.34
C VAL A 80 -2.53 -13.51 11.09
N ILE A 81 -2.95 -14.28 12.10
CA ILE A 81 -3.24 -15.72 11.95
C ILE A 81 -4.35 -15.92 10.91
N ASP A 82 -5.46 -15.19 11.02
CA ASP A 82 -6.60 -15.29 10.09
C ASP A 82 -6.19 -14.93 8.65
N ALA A 83 -5.45 -13.83 8.47
CA ALA A 83 -4.96 -13.40 7.16
C ALA A 83 -3.97 -14.37 6.51
N SER A 84 -3.25 -15.17 7.32
CA SER A 84 -2.27 -16.15 6.85
C SER A 84 -2.88 -17.53 6.59
N ALA A 85 -4.08 -17.78 7.12
CA ALA A 85 -4.81 -19.04 6.97
C ALA A 85 -5.73 -19.06 5.73
N MET A 86 -5.89 -17.93 5.04
CA MET A 86 -6.59 -17.85 3.75
C MET A 86 -5.68 -18.37 2.62
N PRO A 87 -6.12 -19.38 1.84
CA PRO A 87 -5.38 -19.91 0.69
C PRO A 87 -5.33 -18.95 -0.50
#